data_AF-A0A6F8YZH0-F1
#
_entry.id   AF-A0A6F8YZH0-F1
#
_cell.length_a   1.000
_cell.length_b   1.000
_cell.length_c   1.000
_cell.angle_alpha   90.00
_cell.angle_beta   90.00
_cell.angle_gamma   90.00
#
_symmetry.space_group_name_H-M   'P 1'
#
loop_
_entity.id
_entity.type
_entity.pdbx_description
1 polymer ?
#
loop_
_entity_poly.entity_id
_entity_poly.type
_entity_poly.pdbx_seq_one_letter_code
_entity_poly.pdbx_strand_id
1 'polypeptide(L)'
;MRAAPGEGDGLPIGEFAARYGSFDVQAEPNRVVAPGGECWNDFVTRVRRTTDALPRRFPGRRVVAVSHGGFITWAFLTRFDVPRPGTGAHLNPSYTSITEWEYTEPNGPWALMRYNDVAHLE
;
A
#
# COMPACT_ATOMS: atom_id res chain seq x y z
N MET A 1 -4.43 4.04 -3.93
CA MET A 1 -3.14 4.29 -4.56
C MET A 1 -2.54 2.97 -4.98
N ARG A 2 -2.53 2.73 -6.28
CA ARG A 2 -1.67 1.74 -6.94
C ARG A 2 -0.30 2.41 -7.16
N ALA A 3 0.62 1.77 -7.87
CA ALA A 3 1.85 2.42 -8.34
C ALA A 3 1.56 3.84 -8.88
N ALA A 4 2.42 4.81 -8.59
CA ALA A 4 2.23 6.20 -9.01
C ALA A 4 1.92 6.29 -10.52
N PRO A 5 0.88 7.04 -10.92
CA PRO A 5 0.33 6.95 -12.27
C PRO A 5 1.14 7.68 -13.35
N GLY A 6 2.13 8.50 -12.99
CA GLY A 6 2.94 9.26 -13.95
C GLY A 6 2.09 10.17 -14.83
N GLU A 7 2.37 10.19 -16.13
CA GLU A 7 1.58 10.93 -17.15
C GLU A 7 0.11 10.47 -17.27
N GLY A 8 -0.27 9.36 -16.63
CA GLY A 8 -1.67 8.93 -16.58
C GLY A 8 -2.46 9.49 -15.40
N ASP A 9 -1.87 10.36 -14.58
CA ASP A 9 -2.59 10.96 -13.46
C ASP A 9 -3.79 11.79 -13.93
N GLY A 10 -4.90 11.69 -13.20
CA GLY A 10 -6.16 12.38 -13.53
C GLY A 10 -6.95 11.78 -14.71
N LEU A 11 -6.43 10.80 -15.44
CA LEU A 11 -7.19 10.16 -16.52
C LEU A 11 -8.30 9.25 -15.98
N PRO A 12 -9.48 9.22 -16.62
CA PRO A 12 -10.46 8.15 -16.40
C PRO A 12 -9.85 6.78 -16.66
N ILE A 13 -10.26 5.76 -15.90
CA ILE A 13 -9.69 4.40 -15.99
C ILE A 13 -9.75 3.84 -17.42
N GLY A 14 -10.85 4.07 -18.14
CA GLY A 14 -10.99 3.60 -19.53
C GLY A 14 -10.01 4.29 -20.49
N GLU A 15 -9.76 5.58 -20.30
CA GLU A 15 -8.79 6.34 -21.11
C GLU A 15 -7.35 5.94 -20.78
N PHE A 16 -7.04 5.75 -19.49
CA PHE A 16 -5.75 5.24 -19.06
C PHE A 16 -5.45 3.89 -19.72
N ALA A 17 -6.40 2.96 -19.70
CA ALA A 17 -6.25 1.63 -20.30
C ALA A 17 -6.13 1.71 -21.83
N ALA A 18 -6.87 2.60 -22.49
CA ALA A 18 -6.76 2.81 -23.93
C ALA A 18 -5.38 3.37 -24.34
N ARG A 19 -4.81 4.27 -23.51
CA ARG A 19 -3.54 4.96 -23.81
C ARG A 19 -2.31 4.15 -23.45
N TYR A 20 -2.32 3.48 -22.29
CA TYR A 20 -1.14 2.79 -21.74
C TYR A 20 -1.29 1.27 -21.69
N GLY A 21 -2.49 0.75 -22.00
CA GLY A 21 -2.82 -0.67 -21.93
C GLY A 21 -3.17 -1.13 -20.52
N SER A 22 -3.51 -2.41 -20.41
CA SER A 22 -3.63 -3.14 -19.15
C SER A 22 -2.68 -4.34 -19.19
N PHE A 23 -2.01 -4.61 -18.08
CA PHE A 23 -1.11 -5.75 -17.95
C PHE A 23 -1.18 -6.34 -16.55
N ASP A 24 -0.74 -7.60 -16.42
CA ASP A 24 -0.60 -8.23 -15.11
C ASP A 24 0.67 -7.70 -14.44
N VAL A 25 0.50 -6.83 -13.45
CA VAL A 25 1.59 -6.24 -12.66
C VAL A 25 2.40 -7.28 -11.88
N GLN A 26 1.87 -8.49 -11.66
CA GLN A 26 2.63 -9.57 -11.02
C GLN A 26 3.49 -10.33 -12.02
N ALA A 27 3.01 -10.49 -13.26
CA ALA A 27 3.76 -11.10 -14.35
C ALA A 27 4.86 -10.16 -14.89
N GLU A 28 4.61 -8.85 -14.86
CA GLU A 28 5.54 -7.80 -15.33
C GLU A 28 5.87 -6.77 -14.22
N PRO A 29 6.49 -7.18 -13.10
CA PRO A 29 6.58 -6.34 -11.91
C PRO A 29 7.51 -5.13 -12.02
N ASN A 30 8.37 -5.10 -13.05
CA ASN A 30 9.26 -3.96 -13.33
C ASN A 30 8.75 -3.06 -14.46
N ARG A 31 7.59 -3.38 -15.07
CA ARG A 31 6.99 -2.52 -16.08
C ARG A 31 6.30 -1.34 -15.40
N VAL A 32 6.64 -0.13 -15.84
CA VAL A 32 5.98 1.10 -15.38
C VAL A 32 4.54 1.17 -15.89
N VAL A 33 3.63 1.70 -15.07
CA VAL A 33 2.21 1.78 -15.43
C VAL A 33 1.91 2.81 -16.53
N ALA A 34 2.73 3.86 -16.60
CA ALA A 34 2.74 4.89 -17.64
C ALA A 34 4.12 5.59 -17.61
N PRO A 35 4.48 6.39 -18.64
CA PRO A 35 5.68 7.21 -18.60
C PRO A 35 5.75 8.10 -17.35
N GLY A 36 6.91 8.17 -16.71
CA GLY A 36 7.12 8.86 -15.43
C GLY A 36 6.39 8.23 -14.23
N GLY A 37 5.70 7.10 -14.43
CA GLY A 37 5.01 6.37 -13.38
C GLY A 37 5.93 5.38 -12.64
N GLU A 38 5.37 4.78 -11.61
CA GLU A 38 6.03 3.76 -10.79
C GLU A 38 5.74 2.37 -11.38
N CYS A 39 6.69 1.45 -11.28
CA CYS A 39 6.40 0.03 -11.50
C CYS A 39 5.86 -0.62 -10.23
N TRP A 40 5.45 -1.88 -10.32
CA TRP A 40 4.96 -2.60 -9.16
C TRP A 40 6.01 -2.78 -8.06
N ASN A 41 7.22 -3.16 -8.43
CA ASN A 41 8.30 -3.39 -7.47
C ASN A 41 8.73 -2.11 -6.76
N ASP A 42 8.70 -0.98 -7.44
CA ASP A 42 9.00 0.32 -6.84
C ASP A 42 7.97 0.67 -5.76
N PHE A 43 6.69 0.46 -6.06
CA PHE A 43 5.60 0.67 -5.10
C PHE A 43 5.74 -0.20 -3.86
N VAL A 44 5.97 -1.51 -4.03
CA VAL A 44 6.14 -2.44 -2.90
C VAL A 44 7.41 -2.09 -2.11
N THR A 45 8.51 -1.77 -2.78
CA THR A 45 9.75 -1.30 -2.15
C THR A 45 9.52 -0.05 -1.33
N ARG A 46 8.78 0.93 -1.85
CA ARG A 46 8.44 2.17 -1.15
C ARG A 46 7.60 1.92 0.10
N VAL A 47 6.62 1.02 0.03
CA VAL A 47 5.81 0.61 1.20
C VAL A 47 6.69 -0.01 2.28
N ARG A 48 7.57 -0.97 1.92
CA ARG A 48 8.51 -1.61 2.85
C ARG A 48 9.43 -0.58 3.51
N ARG A 49 10.12 0.23 2.70
CA ARG A 49 11.03 1.29 3.19
C ARG A 49 10.34 2.27 4.13
N THR A 50 9.13 2.70 3.78
CA THR A 50 8.37 3.65 4.61
C THR A 50 8.04 3.03 5.96
N THR A 51 7.48 1.82 5.95
CA THR A 51 7.07 1.15 7.19
C THR A 51 8.26 0.74 8.05
N ASP A 52 9.42 0.38 7.46
CA ASP A 52 10.65 0.03 8.18
C ASP A 52 11.29 1.25 8.86
N ALA A 53 11.11 2.44 8.29
CA ALA A 53 11.66 3.67 8.83
C ALA A 53 10.83 4.25 9.99
N LEU A 54 9.54 3.92 10.10
CA LEU A 54 8.64 4.54 11.08
C LEU A 54 9.12 4.38 12.54
N PRO A 55 9.45 3.18 13.04
CA PRO A 55 9.88 3.02 14.43
C PRO A 55 11.22 3.72 14.70
N ARG A 56 12.15 3.64 13.74
CA ARG A 56 13.46 4.29 13.84
C ARG A 56 13.37 5.81 13.89
N ARG A 57 12.43 6.38 13.12
CA ARG A 57 12.25 7.84 13.01
C ARG A 57 11.43 8.41 14.17
N PHE A 58 10.54 7.61 14.75
CA PHE A 58 9.61 8.04 15.79
C PHE A 58 9.57 7.06 16.99
N PRO A 59 10.71 6.78 17.64
CA PRO A 59 10.79 5.77 18.67
C PRO A 59 9.88 6.08 19.86
N GLY A 60 9.05 5.12 20.26
CA GLY A 60 8.12 5.27 21.39
C GLY A 60 7.02 6.33 21.19
N ARG A 61 6.77 6.78 19.95
CA ARG A 61 5.75 7.78 19.64
C ARG A 61 4.54 7.15 18.98
N ARG A 62 3.34 7.70 19.28
CA ARG A 62 2.15 7.46 18.46
C ARG A 62 2.23 8.31 17.19
N VAL A 63 2.12 7.67 16.04
CA VAL A 63 2.17 8.33 14.72
C VAL A 63 0.84 8.11 14.01
N VAL A 64 0.29 9.17 13.44
CA VAL A 64 -0.87 9.11 12.54
C VAL A 64 -0.38 9.41 11.13
N ALA A 65 -0.71 8.55 10.18
CA ALA A 65 -0.40 8.74 8.77
C ALA A 65 -1.70 8.73 7.96
N VAL A 66 -1.97 9.82 7.24
CA VAL A 66 -3.06 9.88 6.26
C VAL A 66 -2.52 9.38 4.94
N SER A 67 -3.15 8.35 4.38
CA SER A 67 -2.66 7.64 3.19
C SER A 67 -3.84 7.13 2.37
N HIS A 68 -3.54 6.22 1.44
CA HIS A 68 -4.52 5.61 0.56
C HIS A 68 -4.68 4.12 0.85
N GLY A 69 -5.83 3.56 0.50
CA GLY A 69 -6.14 2.14 0.74
C GLY A 69 -5.09 1.17 0.22
N GLY A 70 -4.52 1.41 -0.97
CA GLY A 70 -3.46 0.54 -1.49
C GLY A 70 -2.16 0.54 -0.66
N PHE A 71 -1.78 1.65 -0.02
CA PHE A 71 -0.66 1.63 0.92
C PHE A 71 -0.98 0.76 2.14
N ILE A 72 -2.19 0.91 2.71
CA ILE A 72 -2.65 0.14 3.88
C ILE A 72 -2.67 -1.36 3.54
N THR A 73 -3.26 -1.74 2.41
CA THR A 73 -3.28 -3.13 1.92
C THR A 73 -1.86 -3.69 1.78
N TRP A 74 -0.94 -2.94 1.17
CA TRP A 74 0.42 -3.43 0.95
C TRP A 74 1.29 -3.41 2.21
N ALA A 75 1.03 -2.50 3.15
CA ALA A 75 1.63 -2.56 4.47
C ALA A 75 1.23 -3.87 5.16
N PHE A 76 -0.05 -4.27 5.09
CA PHE A 76 -0.48 -5.57 5.59
C PHE A 76 0.25 -6.72 4.89
N LEU A 77 0.16 -6.82 3.56
CA LEU A 77 0.68 -7.96 2.81
C LEU A 77 2.19 -8.12 3.01
N THR A 78 2.95 -7.02 3.06
CA THR A 78 4.41 -7.05 3.25
C THR A 78 4.84 -7.35 4.68
N ARG A 79 4.05 -6.95 5.69
CA ARG A 79 4.34 -7.20 7.12
C ARG A 79 4.00 -8.61 7.56
N PHE A 80 2.95 -9.19 6.99
CA PHE A 80 2.52 -10.56 7.27
C PHE A 80 3.13 -11.60 6.31
N ASP A 81 4.05 -11.16 5.43
CA ASP A 81 4.68 -12.01 4.41
C ASP A 81 3.69 -12.84 3.59
N VAL A 82 2.56 -12.22 3.21
CA VAL A 82 1.50 -12.90 2.47
C VAL A 82 1.99 -13.18 1.04
N PRO A 83 2.01 -14.44 0.57
CA PRO A 83 2.56 -14.80 -0.74
C PRO A 83 1.85 -14.13 -1.92
N ARG A 84 2.60 -13.95 -3.01
CA ARG A 84 2.15 -13.34 -4.27
C ARG A 84 2.68 -14.13 -5.48
N PRO A 85 1.81 -14.74 -6.32
CA PRO A 85 0.35 -14.77 -6.19
C PRO A 85 -0.07 -15.57 -4.94
N GLY A 86 -1.08 -15.05 -4.23
CA GLY A 86 -1.65 -15.71 -3.06
C GLY A 86 -2.91 -16.49 -3.42
N THR A 87 -3.81 -16.68 -2.47
CA THR A 87 -5.09 -17.40 -2.65
C THR A 87 -6.15 -16.61 -3.41
N GLY A 88 -5.86 -15.39 -3.86
CA GLY A 88 -6.86 -14.46 -4.40
C GLY A 88 -7.66 -13.70 -3.34
N ALA A 89 -7.33 -13.84 -2.05
CA ALA A 89 -7.92 -13.01 -1.00
C ALA A 89 -7.53 -11.53 -1.18
N HIS A 90 -8.47 -10.63 -0.89
CA HIS A 90 -8.30 -9.19 -1.04
C HIS A 90 -8.70 -8.42 0.23
N LEU A 91 -7.95 -7.36 0.50
CA LEU A 91 -8.22 -6.39 1.56
C LEU A 91 -8.79 -5.12 0.93
N ASN A 92 -9.89 -4.61 1.49
CA ASN A 92 -10.58 -3.43 0.97
C ASN A 92 -10.81 -2.39 2.09
N PRO A 93 -9.83 -1.51 2.37
CA PRO A 93 -10.01 -0.45 3.35
C PRO A 93 -10.95 0.63 2.81
N SER A 94 -11.98 0.93 3.59
CA SER A 94 -12.99 1.96 3.37
C SER A 94 -12.39 3.37 3.43
N TYR A 95 -13.11 4.35 2.88
CA TYR A 95 -12.73 5.75 3.03
C TYR A 95 -12.77 6.16 4.51
N THR A 96 -11.80 7.00 4.88
CA THR A 96 -11.61 7.54 6.23
C THR A 96 -11.55 6.49 7.35
N SER A 97 -11.37 5.21 7.04
CA SER A 97 -11.24 4.19 8.06
C SER A 97 -9.90 4.28 8.80
N ILE A 98 -9.89 3.80 10.04
CA ILE A 98 -8.72 3.77 10.90
C ILE A 98 -8.16 2.34 10.90
N THR A 99 -6.86 2.21 10.65
CA THR A 99 -6.11 0.96 10.79
C THR A 99 -4.97 1.20 11.76
N GLU A 100 -4.90 0.38 12.81
CA GLU A 100 -3.98 0.57 13.91
C GLU A 100 -2.98 -0.58 13.99
N TRP A 101 -1.72 -0.20 14.14
CA TRP A 101 -0.59 -1.11 14.27
C TRP A 101 0.20 -0.77 15.51
N GLU A 102 0.68 -1.79 16.21
CA GLU A 102 1.62 -1.67 17.31
C GLU A 102 2.96 -2.27 16.91
N TYR A 103 4.05 -1.62 17.31
CA TYR A 103 5.42 -2.09 17.07
C TYR A 103 6.11 -2.29 18.41
N THR A 104 6.63 -3.49 18.63
CA THR A 104 7.42 -3.79 19.83
C THR A 104 8.85 -3.29 19.65
N GLU A 105 9.25 -2.26 20.38
CA GLU A 105 10.62 -1.73 20.33
C GLU A 105 11.65 -2.70 20.95
N PRO A 106 12.95 -2.63 20.55
CA PRO A 106 13.49 -1.82 19.45
C PRO A 106 13.42 -2.51 18.08
N ASN A 107 13.25 -3.84 18.04
CA ASN A 107 13.31 -4.67 16.83
C ASN A 107 12.26 -5.80 16.82
N GLY A 108 11.16 -5.59 17.52
CA GLY A 108 10.10 -6.57 17.65
C GLY A 108 9.13 -6.58 16.47
N PRO A 109 8.16 -7.51 16.48
CA PRO A 109 7.21 -7.65 15.39
C PRO A 109 6.23 -6.46 15.37
N TRP A 110 5.64 -6.26 14.19
CA TRP A 110 4.43 -5.46 14.06
C TRP A 110 3.21 -6.32 14.39
N ALA A 111 2.31 -5.81 15.21
CA ALA A 111 1.00 -6.37 15.47
C ALA A 111 -0.08 -5.49 14.83
N LEU A 112 -1.05 -6.09 14.15
CA LEU A 112 -2.23 -5.40 13.66
C LEU A 112 -3.30 -5.45 14.74
N MET A 113 -3.67 -4.28 15.28
CA MET A 113 -4.61 -4.18 16.40
C MET A 113 -6.03 -3.98 15.91
N ARG A 114 -6.21 -3.17 14.87
CA ARG A 114 -7.50 -2.88 14.24
C ARG A 114 -7.30 -2.71 12.74
N TYR A 115 -8.23 -3.23 11.95
CA TYR A 115 -8.23 -3.07 10.50
C TYR A 115 -9.57 -2.51 10.05
N ASN A 116 -9.52 -1.46 9.23
CA ASN A 116 -10.70 -0.87 8.59
C ASN A 116 -11.81 -0.47 9.57
N ASP A 117 -11.46 0.10 10.71
CA ASP A 117 -12.43 0.60 11.69
C ASP A 117 -13.12 1.86 11.16
N VAL A 118 -14.45 1.83 11.15
CA VAL A 118 -15.31 2.94 10.66
C VAL A 118 -16.34 3.36 11.69
N ALA A 119 -16.18 2.96 12.95
CA ALA A 119 -17.18 3.20 14.01
C ALA A 119 -17.49 4.68 14.24
N HIS A 120 -16.55 5.57 13.88
CA HIS A 120 -16.72 7.02 13.97
C HIS A 120 -17.54 7.65 12.84
N LEU A 121 -17.94 6.88 11.83
CA LEU A 121 -18.75 7.33 10.69
C LEU A 121 -20.25 7.02 10.88
N GLU A 122 -20.61 6.37 11.99
CA GLU A 122 -21.99 6.00 12.36
C GLU A 122 -22.62 7.01 13.31
#